data_AF-A0AAJ1IMG9-F1
#
_entry.id   AF-A0AAJ1IMG9-F1
#
_cell.length_a   1.000
_cell.length_b   1.000
_cell.length_c   1.000
_cell.angle_alpha   90.00
_cell.angle_beta   90.00
_cell.angle_gamma   90.00
#
_symmetry.space_group_name_H-M   'P 1'
#
loop_
_entity.id
_entity.type
_entity.pdbx_description
1 polymer ?
#
loop_
_entity_poly.entity_id
_entity_poly.type
_entity_poly.pdbx_seq_one_letter_code
_entity_poly.pdbx_strand_id
1 'polypeptide(L)'
;MSRNSDSILFSVGNQINIFLLSIFLIVVLFSLFVRTTMFDYLSKSSNNNNLSYQVLELKTNIAECEKSLNMYLRSGNRQKLNEFNIASEKSEDLIDELILSVNDSENLYLLKSIETSFNNYFFEACQASFNYNTKNYEYYSKMYLAEIIQDYLQQYCD
;
A
#
# COMPACT_ATOMS: atom_id res chain seq x y z
N MET A 1 11.59 38.78 -68.85
CA MET A 1 11.26 39.03 -67.41
C MET A 1 10.41 37.87 -66.87
N SER A 2 11.02 36.70 -66.59
CA SER A 2 10.28 35.50 -66.13
C SER A 2 11.09 34.64 -65.13
N ARG A 3 12.05 35.26 -64.43
CA ARG A 3 12.96 34.54 -63.50
C ARG A 3 12.77 34.93 -62.03
N ASN A 4 11.98 35.98 -61.76
CA ASN A 4 11.74 36.49 -60.41
C ASN A 4 10.43 35.98 -59.78
N SER A 5 9.46 35.50 -60.57
CA SER A 5 8.21 34.93 -60.04
C SER A 5 8.44 33.59 -59.36
N ASP A 6 9.27 32.74 -59.97
CA ASP A 6 9.45 31.36 -59.56
C ASP A 6 10.32 31.25 -58.30
N SER A 7 11.28 32.16 -58.13
CA SER A 7 12.11 32.25 -56.91
C SER A 7 11.32 32.75 -55.69
N ILE A 8 10.35 33.65 -55.88
CA ILE A 8 9.46 34.12 -54.81
C ILE A 8 8.46 33.02 -54.44
N LEU A 9 7.89 32.29 -55.40
CA LEU A 9 6.97 31.19 -55.13
C LEU A 9 7.66 30.04 -54.36
N PHE A 10 8.90 29.71 -54.71
CA PHE A 10 9.71 28.70 -54.02
C PHE A 10 10.10 29.14 -52.59
N SER A 11 10.37 30.44 -52.40
CA SER A 11 10.67 31.04 -51.10
C SER A 11 9.46 31.00 -50.15
N VAL A 12 8.28 31.41 -50.63
CA VAL A 12 7.03 31.40 -49.84
C VAL A 12 6.59 29.97 -49.54
N GLY A 13 6.69 29.05 -50.51
CA GLY A 13 6.40 27.63 -50.30
C GLY A 13 7.32 26.98 -49.27
N ASN A 14 8.61 27.32 -49.26
CA ASN A 14 9.55 26.82 -48.28
C ASN A 14 9.29 27.40 -46.86
N GLN A 15 8.92 28.67 -46.76
CA GLN A 15 8.52 29.31 -45.50
C GLN A 15 7.26 28.67 -44.91
N ILE A 16 6.25 28.37 -45.74
CA ILE A 16 5.03 27.68 -45.32
C ILE A 16 5.35 26.26 -44.84
N ASN A 17 6.21 25.53 -45.54
CA ASN A 17 6.64 24.19 -45.13
C ASN A 17 7.38 24.19 -43.79
N ILE A 18 8.28 25.16 -43.56
CA ILE A 18 8.98 25.31 -42.28
C ILE A 18 7.99 25.64 -41.15
N PHE A 19 7.01 26.51 -41.42
CA PHE A 19 5.97 26.84 -40.45
C PHE A 19 5.12 25.63 -40.09
N LEU A 20 4.65 24.87 -41.09
CA LEU A 20 3.89 23.63 -40.87
C LEU A 20 4.71 22.56 -40.14
N LEU A 21 6.00 22.42 -40.48
CA LEU A 21 6.91 21.51 -39.79
C LEU A 21 7.07 21.92 -38.31
N SER A 22 7.18 23.22 -38.02
CA SER A 22 7.28 23.72 -36.65
C SER A 22 6.03 23.45 -35.84
N ILE A 23 4.83 23.63 -36.43
CA ILE A 23 3.56 23.29 -35.78
C ILE A 23 3.49 21.79 -35.52
N PHE A 24 3.86 20.97 -36.51
CA PHE A 24 3.89 19.52 -36.34
C PHE A 24 4.83 19.11 -35.20
N LEU A 25 6.01 19.71 -35.12
CA LEU A 25 6.99 19.45 -34.05
C LEU A 25 6.44 19.84 -32.68
N ILE A 26 5.77 21.00 -32.57
CA ILE A 26 5.12 21.44 -31.33
C ILE A 26 4.00 20.47 -30.92
N VAL A 27 3.15 20.05 -31.86
CA VAL A 27 2.06 19.10 -31.57
C VAL A 27 2.63 17.75 -31.12
N VAL A 28 3.69 17.26 -31.76
CA VAL A 28 4.35 16.01 -31.36
C VAL A 28 4.94 16.13 -29.95
N LEU A 29 5.71 17.20 -29.67
CA LEU A 29 6.31 17.43 -28.35
C LEU A 29 5.25 17.58 -27.27
N PHE A 30 4.17 18.31 -27.55
CA PHE A 30 3.04 18.46 -26.64
C PHE A 30 2.35 17.12 -26.39
N SER A 31 2.15 16.30 -27.43
CA SER A 31 1.54 14.96 -27.28
C SER A 31 2.41 14.03 -26.43
N LEU A 32 3.73 14.09 -26.59
CA LEU A 32 4.67 13.30 -25.81
C LEU A 32 4.67 13.76 -24.35
N PHE A 33 4.70 15.08 -24.12
CA PHE A 33 4.63 15.66 -22.78
C PHE A 33 3.33 15.31 -22.05
N VAL A 34 2.18 15.41 -22.72
CA VAL A 34 0.88 15.03 -22.15
C VAL A 34 0.85 13.54 -21.85
N ARG A 35 1.37 12.70 -22.74
CA ARG A 35 1.43 11.24 -22.53
C ARG A 35 2.28 10.88 -21.33
N THR A 36 3.47 11.45 -21.18
CA THR A 36 4.35 11.16 -20.03
C THR A 36 3.72 11.63 -18.72
N THR A 37 3.22 12.87 -18.67
CA THR A 37 2.60 13.41 -17.45
C THR A 37 1.32 12.66 -17.05
N MET A 38 0.46 12.29 -18.01
CA MET A 38 -0.73 11.48 -17.72
C MET A 38 -0.37 10.05 -17.29
N PHE A 39 0.65 9.44 -17.90
CA PHE A 39 1.10 8.10 -17.50
C PHE A 39 1.69 8.09 -16.09
N ASP A 40 2.49 9.09 -15.74
CA ASP A 40 3.03 9.26 -14.39
C ASP A 40 1.91 9.51 -13.37
N TYR A 41 0.90 10.30 -13.73
CA TYR A 41 -0.27 10.52 -12.88
C TYR A 41 -1.07 9.23 -12.66
N LEU A 42 -1.37 8.48 -13.73
CA LEU A 42 -2.13 7.24 -13.65
C LEU A 42 -1.38 6.15 -12.88
N SER A 43 -0.07 6.02 -13.09
CA SER A 43 0.75 5.06 -12.34
C SER A 43 0.81 5.41 -10.85
N LYS A 44 0.99 6.69 -10.51
CA LYS A 44 0.96 7.16 -9.12
C LYS A 44 -0.41 6.98 -8.48
N SER A 45 -1.49 7.29 -9.19
CA SER A 45 -2.86 7.10 -8.71
C SER A 45 -3.19 5.62 -8.49
N SER A 46 -2.78 4.74 -9.41
CA SER A 46 -2.97 3.29 -9.28
C SER A 46 -2.20 2.73 -8.08
N ASN A 47 -0.97 3.19 -7.87
CA ASN A 47 -0.15 2.76 -6.74
C ASN A 47 -0.77 3.20 -5.40
N ASN A 48 -1.22 4.45 -5.30
CA ASN A 48 -1.89 4.97 -4.10
C ASN A 48 -3.19 4.22 -3.77
N ASN A 49 -3.97 3.85 -4.80
CA ASN A 49 -5.18 3.05 -4.60
C ASN A 49 -4.83 1.66 -4.04
N ASN A 50 -3.81 1.00 -4.60
CA ASN A 50 -3.36 -0.31 -4.12
C ASN A 50 -2.90 -0.26 -2.66
N LEU A 51 -2.12 0.76 -2.30
CA LEU A 51 -1.60 0.96 -0.95
C LEU A 51 -2.75 1.18 0.06
N SER A 52 -3.78 1.94 -0.34
CA SER A 52 -4.98 2.15 0.49
C SER A 52 -5.75 0.84 0.74
N TYR A 53 -5.86 -0.02 -0.28
CA TYR A 53 -6.47 -1.34 -0.13
C TYR A 53 -5.66 -2.25 0.79
N GLN A 54 -4.32 -2.27 0.65
CA GLN A 54 -3.44 -3.06 1.51
C GLN A 54 -3.53 -2.63 2.98
N VAL A 55 -3.61 -1.33 3.28
CA VAL A 55 -3.80 -0.83 4.65
C VAL A 55 -5.17 -1.25 5.22
N LEU A 56 -6.24 -1.16 4.42
CA LEU A 56 -7.57 -1.61 4.85
C LEU A 56 -7.61 -3.13 5.10
N GLU A 57 -6.92 -3.89 4.25
CA GLU A 57 -6.80 -5.33 4.39
C GLU A 57 -5.99 -5.71 5.64
N LEU A 58 -4.88 -5.02 5.90
CA LEU A 58 -4.08 -5.18 7.13
C LEU A 58 -4.94 -4.98 8.37
N LYS A 59 -5.68 -3.86 8.43
CA LYS A 59 -6.61 -3.56 9.52
C LYS A 59 -7.62 -4.68 9.74
N THR A 60 -8.18 -5.20 8.65
CA THR A 60 -9.18 -6.27 8.70
C THR A 60 -8.58 -7.57 9.25
N ASN A 61 -7.36 -7.93 8.84
CA ASN A 61 -6.69 -9.13 9.34
C ASN A 61 -6.30 -8.98 10.82
N ILE A 62 -5.82 -7.82 11.25
CA ILE A 62 -5.53 -7.52 12.66
C ILE A 62 -6.79 -7.69 13.52
N ALA A 63 -7.95 -7.21 13.07
CA ALA A 63 -9.22 -7.42 13.78
C ALA A 63 -9.64 -8.91 13.80
N GLU A 64 -9.40 -9.65 12.71
CA GLU A 64 -9.71 -11.07 12.65
C GLU A 64 -8.80 -11.92 13.55
N CYS A 65 -7.53 -11.53 13.74
CA CYS A 65 -6.62 -12.13 14.72
C CYS A 65 -7.24 -12.09 16.12
N GLU A 66 -7.64 -10.90 16.59
CA GLU A 66 -8.23 -10.70 17.90
C GLU A 66 -9.52 -11.52 18.05
N LYS A 67 -10.43 -11.42 17.08
CA LYS A 67 -11.69 -12.16 17.09
C LYS A 67 -11.45 -13.67 17.19
N SER A 68 -10.53 -14.20 16.39
CA SER A 68 -10.22 -15.63 16.34
C SER A 68 -9.58 -16.12 17.63
N LEU A 69 -8.62 -15.35 18.18
CA LEU A 69 -7.98 -15.66 19.45
C LEU A 69 -8.99 -15.66 20.61
N ASN A 70 -9.84 -14.63 20.68
CA ASN A 70 -10.88 -14.51 21.70
C ASN A 70 -11.90 -15.66 21.63
N MET A 71 -12.31 -16.05 20.42
CA MET A 71 -13.17 -17.22 20.24
C MET A 71 -12.46 -18.50 20.68
N TYR A 72 -11.18 -18.68 20.34
CA TYR A 72 -10.40 -19.83 20.77
C TYR A 72 -10.30 -19.92 22.30
N LEU A 73 -9.94 -18.83 22.99
CA LEU A 73 -9.79 -18.83 24.45
C LEU A 73 -11.12 -19.08 25.18
N ARG A 74 -12.25 -18.69 24.59
CA ARG A 74 -13.58 -18.93 25.16
C ARG A 74 -14.10 -20.35 24.91
N SER A 75 -13.84 -20.92 23.74
CA SER A 75 -14.48 -22.17 23.32
C SER A 75 -13.53 -23.37 23.24
N GLY A 76 -12.22 -23.16 23.33
CA GLY A 76 -11.19 -24.17 23.09
C GLY A 76 -11.13 -24.69 21.65
N ASN A 77 -11.79 -24.02 20.68
CA ASN A 77 -11.91 -24.52 19.31
C ASN A 77 -10.59 -24.32 18.55
N ARG A 78 -9.91 -25.42 18.22
CA ARG A 78 -8.64 -25.41 17.47
C ARG A 78 -8.73 -24.79 16.08
N GLN A 79 -9.90 -24.82 15.44
CA GLN A 79 -10.10 -24.12 14.18
C GLN A 79 -9.91 -22.61 14.34
N LYS A 80 -10.37 -22.03 15.46
CA LYS A 80 -10.20 -20.60 15.76
C LYS A 80 -8.75 -20.23 16.03
N LEU A 81 -7.98 -21.13 16.65
CA LEU A 81 -6.54 -20.95 16.76
C LEU A 81 -5.84 -20.98 15.38
N ASN A 82 -6.29 -21.85 14.47
CA ASN A 82 -5.76 -21.89 13.11
C ASN A 82 -6.13 -20.63 12.30
N GLU A 83 -7.36 -20.14 12.44
CA GLU A 83 -7.80 -18.87 11.84
C GLU A 83 -6.97 -17.69 12.34
N PHE A 84 -6.62 -17.64 13.65
CA PHE A 84 -5.68 -16.68 14.20
C PHE A 84 -4.30 -16.77 13.52
N ASN A 85 -3.72 -17.97 13.39
CA ASN A 85 -2.41 -18.15 12.77
C ASN A 85 -2.37 -17.69 11.31
N ILE A 86 -3.42 -18.00 10.54
CA ILE A 86 -3.54 -17.58 9.14
C ILE A 86 -3.65 -16.05 9.04
N ALA A 87 -4.48 -15.45 9.89
CA ALA A 87 -4.64 -14.00 9.91
C ALA A 87 -3.35 -13.29 10.35
N SER A 88 -2.58 -13.87 11.27
CA SER A 88 -1.32 -13.30 11.73
C SER A 88 -0.24 -13.36 10.67
N GLU A 89 -0.07 -14.51 9.99
CA GLU A 89 0.89 -14.67 8.88
C GLU A 89 0.58 -13.67 7.77
N LYS A 90 -0.70 -13.56 7.39
CA LYS A 90 -1.13 -12.60 6.37
C LYS A 90 -0.91 -11.14 6.77
N SER A 91 -1.04 -10.82 8.06
CA SER A 91 -0.80 -9.47 8.57
C SER A 91 0.69 -9.11 8.51
N GLU A 92 1.56 -10.06 8.84
CA GLU A 92 3.02 -9.92 8.74
C GLU A 92 3.45 -9.69 7.28
N ASP A 93 2.97 -10.52 6.35
CA ASP A 93 3.23 -10.38 4.92
C ASP A 93 2.80 -9.00 4.39
N LEU A 94 1.60 -8.52 4.77
CA LEU A 94 1.10 -7.21 4.37
C LEU A 94 1.92 -6.06 4.93
N ILE A 95 2.40 -6.17 6.18
CA ILE A 95 3.29 -5.16 6.78
C ILE A 95 4.61 -5.10 6.01
N ASP A 96 5.20 -6.24 5.68
CA ASP A 96 6.44 -6.32 4.91
C ASP A 96 6.28 -5.74 3.50
N GLU A 97 5.20 -6.10 2.79
CA GLU A 97 4.87 -5.53 1.48
C GLU A 97 4.69 -4.02 1.56
N LEU A 98 3.95 -3.53 2.56
CA LEU A 98 3.73 -2.11 2.77
C LEU A 98 5.07 -1.40 3.00
N ILE A 99 5.92 -1.90 3.88
CA ILE A 99 7.25 -1.32 4.17
C ILE A 99 8.11 -1.20 2.91
N LEU A 100 8.08 -2.21 2.03
CA LEU A 100 8.82 -2.20 0.77
C LEU A 100 8.23 -1.24 -0.28
N SER A 101 6.92 -0.97 -0.19
CA SER A 101 6.19 -0.15 -1.17
C SER A 101 6.27 1.35 -0.92
N VAL A 102 6.54 1.78 0.33
CA VAL A 102 6.58 3.22 0.67
C VAL A 102 7.95 3.82 0.45
N ASN A 103 7.97 5.00 -0.17
CA ASN A 103 9.18 5.76 -0.44
C ASN A 103 9.38 6.94 0.52
N ASP A 104 8.43 7.16 1.43
CA ASP A 104 8.41 8.28 2.35
C ASP A 104 8.88 7.85 3.75
N SER A 105 9.77 8.64 4.36
CA SER A 105 10.37 8.29 5.65
C SER A 105 9.36 8.32 6.80
N GLU A 106 8.38 9.22 6.78
CA GLU A 106 7.38 9.34 7.84
C GLU A 106 6.49 8.09 7.86
N ASN A 107 5.97 7.70 6.71
CA ASN A 107 5.18 6.48 6.57
C ASN A 107 5.99 5.21 6.88
N LEU A 108 7.28 5.19 6.52
CA LEU A 108 8.16 4.08 6.87
C LEU A 108 8.32 3.93 8.39
N TYR A 109 8.53 5.03 9.12
CA TYR A 109 8.61 5.00 10.59
C TYR A 109 7.30 4.56 11.22
N LEU A 110 6.17 5.02 10.68
CA LEU A 110 4.84 4.59 11.12
C LEU A 110 4.65 3.08 10.96
N LEU A 111 4.96 2.55 9.77
CA LEU A 111 4.87 1.10 9.51
C LEU A 111 5.82 0.28 10.38
N LYS A 112 7.04 0.76 10.65
CA LYS A 112 7.96 0.11 11.60
C LYS A 112 7.42 0.10 13.04
N SER A 113 6.70 1.15 13.44
CA SER A 113 6.00 1.17 14.73
C SER A 113 4.84 0.18 14.75
N ILE A 114 4.09 0.05 13.65
CA ILE A 114 3.01 -0.93 13.51
C ILE A 114 3.57 -2.35 13.56
N GLU A 115 4.63 -2.65 12.80
CA GLU A 115 5.35 -3.93 12.80
C GLU A 115 5.78 -4.33 14.22
N THR A 116 6.44 -3.42 14.93
CA THR A 116 6.91 -3.68 16.30
C THR A 116 5.73 -3.96 17.25
N SER A 117 4.67 -3.18 17.13
CA SER A 117 3.46 -3.34 17.96
C SER A 117 2.75 -4.65 17.64
N PHE A 118 2.64 -5.01 16.36
CA PHE A 118 2.06 -6.27 15.90
C PHE A 118 2.85 -7.47 16.39
N ASN A 119 4.18 -7.43 16.34
CA ASN A 119 5.04 -8.49 16.88
C ASN A 119 4.86 -8.67 18.40
N ASN A 120 4.72 -7.58 19.15
CA ASN A 120 4.44 -7.64 20.58
C ASN A 120 3.05 -8.23 20.86
N TYR A 121 2.03 -7.82 20.09
CA TYR A 121 0.69 -8.39 20.14
C TYR A 121 0.71 -9.90 19.88
N PHE A 122 1.34 -10.31 18.78
CA PHE A 122 1.45 -11.71 18.38
C PHE A 122 2.15 -12.54 19.45
N PHE A 123 3.25 -12.03 20.02
CA PHE A 123 3.96 -12.70 21.11
C PHE A 123 3.06 -12.91 22.34
N GLU A 124 2.38 -11.87 22.83
CA GLU A 124 1.49 -11.98 23.98
C GLU A 124 0.28 -12.89 23.70
N ALA A 125 -0.26 -12.85 22.49
CA ALA A 125 -1.33 -13.74 22.02
C ALA A 125 -0.89 -15.22 21.99
N CYS A 126 0.30 -15.52 21.47
CA CYS A 126 0.88 -16.86 21.50
C CYS A 126 1.08 -17.35 22.94
N GLN A 127 1.57 -16.50 23.84
CA GLN A 127 1.74 -16.82 25.25
C GLN A 127 0.39 -17.08 25.93
N ALA A 128 -0.64 -16.31 25.61
CA ALA A 128 -2.00 -16.56 26.10
C ALA A 128 -2.52 -17.93 25.63
N SER A 129 -2.36 -18.25 24.33
CA SER A 129 -2.76 -19.55 23.78
C SER A 129 -2.00 -20.73 24.40
N PHE A 130 -0.68 -20.59 24.60
CA PHE A 130 0.14 -21.61 25.26
C PHE A 130 -0.26 -21.83 26.73
N ASN A 131 -0.44 -20.75 27.49
CA ASN A 131 -0.87 -20.81 28.88
C ASN A 131 -2.27 -21.42 29.02
N TYR A 132 -3.18 -21.07 28.12
CA TYR A 132 -4.52 -21.66 28.06
C TYR A 132 -4.45 -23.20 27.85
N ASN A 133 -3.61 -23.64 26.91
CA ASN A 133 -3.42 -25.06 26.62
C ASN A 133 -2.81 -25.85 27.77
N THR A 134 -1.92 -25.22 28.53
CA THR A 134 -1.27 -25.83 29.70
C THR A 134 -2.11 -25.71 30.97
N LYS A 135 -3.33 -25.14 30.88
CA LYS A 135 -4.21 -24.84 32.02
C LYS A 135 -3.57 -23.92 33.06
N ASN A 136 -2.64 -23.06 32.61
CA ASN A 136 -2.05 -22.01 33.42
C ASN A 136 -2.92 -20.75 33.34
N TYR A 137 -3.49 -20.33 34.47
CA TYR A 137 -4.37 -19.15 34.57
C TYR A 137 -3.69 -17.81 34.25
N GLU A 138 -2.37 -17.76 34.16
CA GLU A 138 -1.63 -16.58 33.67
C GLU A 138 -2.03 -16.17 32.24
N TYR A 139 -2.73 -17.04 31.48
CA TYR A 139 -3.28 -16.70 30.18
C TYR A 139 -4.18 -15.45 30.22
N TYR A 140 -4.88 -15.18 31.33
CA TYR A 140 -5.71 -13.97 31.48
C TYR A 140 -4.88 -12.68 31.42
N SER A 141 -3.72 -12.66 32.09
CA SER A 141 -2.82 -11.51 32.06
C SER A 141 -2.26 -11.28 30.66
N LYS A 142 -1.86 -12.37 30.00
CA LYS A 142 -1.36 -12.36 28.62
C LYS A 142 -2.40 -11.90 27.62
N MET A 143 -3.63 -12.38 27.76
CA MET A 143 -4.77 -11.95 26.95
C MET A 143 -5.05 -10.45 27.13
N TYR A 144 -5.05 -9.96 28.37
CA TYR A 144 -5.25 -8.53 28.65
C TYR A 144 -4.16 -7.64 28.03
N LEU A 145 -2.89 -8.07 28.08
CA LEU A 145 -1.80 -7.34 27.42
C LEU A 145 -1.97 -7.34 25.88
N ALA A 146 -2.36 -8.47 25.31
CA ALA A 146 -2.65 -8.56 23.88
C ALA A 146 -3.80 -7.63 23.47
N GLU A 147 -4.88 -7.54 24.27
CA GLU A 147 -6.00 -6.61 24.03
C GLU A 147 -5.54 -5.14 24.05
N ILE A 148 -4.70 -4.73 25.01
CA ILE A 148 -4.17 -3.36 25.05
C ILE A 148 -3.37 -3.02 23.79
N ILE A 149 -2.50 -3.93 23.34
CA ILE A 149 -1.68 -3.69 22.15
C ILE A 149 -2.55 -3.68 20.89
N GLN A 150 -3.57 -4.52 20.87
CA GLN A 150 -4.54 -4.58 19.78
C GLN A 150 -5.34 -3.28 19.64
N ASP A 151 -5.82 -2.71 20.75
CA ASP A 151 -6.51 -1.42 20.75
C ASP A 151 -5.63 -0.31 20.16
N TYR A 152 -4.34 -0.35 20.50
CA TYR A 152 -3.34 0.54 19.90
C TYR A 152 -3.22 0.30 18.39
N LEU A 153 -3.07 -0.95 17.95
CA LEU A 153 -2.96 -1.28 16.52
C LEU A 153 -4.19 -0.82 15.71
N GLN A 154 -5.39 -0.98 16.26
CA GLN A 154 -6.61 -0.52 15.57
C GLN A 154 -6.63 1.00 15.37
N GLN A 155 -6.19 1.78 16.37
CA GLN A 155 -6.11 3.24 16.29
C GLN A 155 -5.08 3.71 15.26
N TYR A 156 -3.96 3.01 15.10
CA TYR A 156 -2.92 3.36 14.13
C TYR A 156 -3.25 2.93 12.70
N CYS A 157 -4.25 2.05 12.54
CA CYS A 157 -4.78 1.64 11.24
C CYS A 157 -6.10 2.35 10.86
N ASP A 158 -6.60 3.28 11.67
CA ASP A 158 -7.68 4.22 11.35
C ASP A 158 -7.16 5.43 10.55
#